data_AF-A0A3D0SP20-F1
#
_entry.id   AF-A0A3D0SP20-F1
#
_cell.length_a   1.000
_cell.length_b   1.000
_cell.length_c   1.000
_cell.angle_alpha   90.00
_cell.angle_beta   90.00
_cell.angle_gamma   90.00
#
_symmetry.space_group_name_H-M   'P 1'
#
loop_
_entity.id
_entity.type
_entity.pdbx_description
1 polymer ?
#
loop_
_entity_poly.entity_id
_entity_poly.type
_entity_poly.pdbx_seq_one_letter_code
_entity_poly.pdbx_strand_id
1 'polypeptide(L)'
;MANLTPYQEDYLSGFRSEMYQVNLEQGFERAQEIMVPAIRRDIERDIGGDHQRIHGMDTHYGEISFKHILLPVWLSAFRFRDRIYRFVVNGRTGEVQGERPYSPWKIAFAVLLTALAIGGGVALWQYYH
;
A
#
# COMPACT_ATOMS: atom_id res chain seq x y z
N MET A 1 0.75 -3.97 16.26
CA MET A 1 1.47 -5.06 16.95
C MET A 1 0.64 -5.85 17.97
N ALA A 2 -0.61 -5.46 18.27
CA ALA A 2 -1.41 -6.07 19.35
C ALA A 2 -1.85 -7.55 19.18
N ASN A 3 -1.43 -8.24 18.11
CA ASN A 3 -1.89 -9.60 17.80
C ASN A 3 -0.73 -10.57 17.50
N LEU A 4 0.51 -10.20 17.87
CA LEU A 4 1.64 -11.11 17.77
C LEU A 4 1.60 -12.06 18.97
N THR A 5 1.60 -13.36 18.70
CA THR A 5 1.75 -14.40 19.72
C THR A 5 3.19 -14.93 19.69
N PRO A 6 3.67 -15.53 20.80
CA PRO A 6 4.94 -16.25 20.78
C PRO A 6 4.98 -17.29 19.67
N TYR A 7 6.13 -17.42 19.02
CA TYR A 7 6.34 -18.43 17.99
C TYR A 7 6.19 -19.85 18.57
N GLN A 8 5.53 -20.73 17.83
CA GLN A 8 5.43 -22.16 18.10
C GLN A 8 5.81 -22.93 16.84
N GLU A 9 6.57 -24.03 16.98
CA GLU A 9 7.03 -24.84 15.86
C GLU A 9 5.89 -25.40 15.02
N ASP A 10 4.75 -25.70 15.66
CA ASP A 10 3.53 -26.18 15.01
C ASP A 10 3.01 -25.24 13.92
N TYR A 11 3.34 -23.94 13.96
CA TYR A 11 2.95 -22.98 12.92
C TYR A 11 3.64 -23.23 11.57
N LEU A 12 4.74 -23.98 11.55
CA LEU A 12 5.42 -24.38 10.31
C LEU A 12 4.95 -25.75 9.80
N SER A 13 4.23 -26.53 10.62
CA SER A 13 3.76 -27.85 10.23
C SER A 13 2.79 -27.75 9.05
N GLY A 14 3.17 -28.33 7.92
CA GLY A 14 2.37 -28.30 6.68
C GLY A 14 2.46 -27.00 5.86
N PHE A 15 3.28 -26.02 6.29
CA PHE A 15 3.49 -24.76 5.56
C PHE A 15 4.95 -24.61 5.14
N ARG A 16 5.18 -23.94 4.00
CA ARG A 16 6.52 -23.50 3.60
C ARG A 16 6.72 -22.07 4.09
N SER A 17 7.82 -21.81 4.78
CA SER A 17 8.28 -20.46 5.09
C SER A 17 9.31 -20.01 4.07
N GLU A 18 9.27 -18.73 3.73
CA GLU A 18 10.31 -18.06 2.98
C GLU A 18 11.03 -17.07 3.91
N MET A 19 12.35 -16.94 3.77
CA MET A 19 13.11 -15.93 4.49
C MET A 19 12.83 -14.54 3.89
N TYR A 20 13.05 -13.51 4.70
CA TYR A 20 12.94 -12.12 4.27
C TYR A 20 13.85 -11.84 3.06
N GLN A 21 13.29 -11.23 2.02
CA GLN A 21 14.06 -10.81 0.84
C GLN A 21 14.57 -9.37 0.95
N VAL A 22 14.00 -8.59 1.86
CA VAL A 22 14.36 -7.17 2.06
C VAL A 22 15.44 -7.08 3.14
N ASN A 23 16.50 -6.32 2.85
CA ASN A 23 17.56 -6.10 3.82
C ASN A 23 17.11 -5.13 4.94
N LEU A 24 17.82 -5.13 6.07
CA LEU A 24 17.42 -4.31 7.23
C LEU A 24 17.47 -2.81 6.93
N GLU A 25 18.43 -2.37 6.13
CA GLU A 25 18.62 -0.96 5.76
C GLU A 25 17.43 -0.43 4.94
N GLN A 26 17.08 -1.11 3.85
CA GLN A 26 15.90 -0.82 3.03
C GLN A 26 14.61 -0.90 3.85
N GLY A 27 14.50 -1.89 4.73
CA GLY A 27 13.37 -2.01 5.65
C GLY A 27 13.24 -0.82 6.59
N PHE A 28 14.37 -0.30 7.07
CA PHE A 28 14.42 0.87 7.94
C PHE A 28 14.10 2.16 7.20
N GLU A 29 14.67 2.39 6.01
CA GLU A 29 14.31 3.52 5.13
C GLU A 29 12.80 3.54 4.88
N ARG A 30 12.22 2.39 4.53
CA ARG A 30 10.77 2.26 4.32
C ARG A 30 9.97 2.57 5.59
N ALA A 31 10.45 2.17 6.75
CA ALA A 31 9.82 2.50 8.02
C ALA A 31 9.85 4.01 8.28
N GLN A 32 10.95 4.70 7.97
CA GLN A 32 11.05 6.15 8.07
C GLN A 32 10.01 6.85 7.19
N GLU A 33 9.85 6.44 5.93
CA GLU A 33 8.82 7.00 5.04
C GLU A 33 7.41 6.88 5.60
N ILE A 34 7.11 5.79 6.31
CA ILE A 34 5.81 5.58 6.97
C ILE A 34 5.66 6.48 8.20
N MET A 35 6.75 6.73 8.93
CA MET A 35 6.74 7.56 10.14
C MET A 35 6.69 9.06 9.84
N VAL A 36 7.35 9.52 8.78
CA VAL A 36 7.46 10.96 8.43
C VAL A 36 6.12 11.69 8.41
N PRO A 37 5.02 11.18 7.81
CA PRO A 37 3.73 11.86 7.84
C PRO A 37 3.10 11.96 9.23
N ALA A 38 3.38 11.02 10.13
CA ALA A 38 2.93 11.12 11.52
C ALA A 38 3.73 12.18 12.27
N ILE A 39 5.06 12.14 12.16
CA ILE A 39 5.97 13.13 12.77
C ILE A 39 5.61 14.54 12.32
N ARG A 40 5.41 14.75 11.01
CA ARG A 40 4.98 16.04 10.46
C ARG A 40 3.67 16.53 11.07
N ARG A 41 2.65 15.66 11.15
CA ARG A 41 1.36 16.01 11.75
C ARG A 41 1.48 16.34 13.23
N ASP A 42 2.35 15.66 13.95
CA ASP A 42 2.61 15.96 15.36
C ASP A 42 3.29 17.32 15.53
N ILE A 43 4.25 17.67 14.66
CA ILE A 43 4.85 19.02 14.62
C ILE A 43 3.81 20.07 14.29
N GLU A 44 2.95 19.84 13.29
CA GLU A 44 1.88 20.77 12.91
C GLU A 44 0.87 21.00 14.06
N ARG A 45 0.51 19.93 14.76
CA ARG A 45 -0.36 20.02 15.94
C ARG A 45 0.29 20.85 17.05
N ASP A 46 1.60 20.72 17.24
CA ASP A 46 2.36 21.44 18.26
C ASP A 46 2.54 22.93 17.94
N ILE A 47 2.77 23.29 16.67
CA ILE A 47 2.82 24.70 16.22
C ILE A 47 1.46 25.39 16.45
N GLY A 48 0.37 24.72 16.08
CA GLY A 48 -0.99 25.26 16.20
C GLY A 48 -1.33 26.37 15.19
N GLY A 49 -2.61 26.75 15.12
CA GLY A 49 -3.12 27.77 14.19
C GLY A 49 -3.34 27.28 12.75
N ASP A 50 -3.97 28.14 11.93
CA ASP A 50 -4.51 27.77 10.61
C ASP A 50 -3.49 27.85 9.46
N HIS A 51 -2.39 28.58 9.67
CA HIS A 51 -1.31 28.73 8.70
C HIS A 51 0.02 28.40 9.36
N GLN A 52 0.63 27.30 8.94
CA GLN A 52 1.85 26.79 9.54
C GLN A 52 2.92 26.52 8.49
N ARG A 53 4.18 26.77 8.85
CA ARG A 53 5.34 26.46 8.01
C ARG A 53 6.44 25.83 8.84
N ILE A 54 6.82 24.60 8.48
CA ILE A 54 7.96 23.90 9.08
C ILE A 54 9.24 24.37 8.38
N HIS A 55 10.10 25.10 9.10
CA HIS A 55 11.37 25.62 8.58
C HIS A 55 12.49 24.57 8.55
N GLY A 56 12.41 23.56 9.42
CA GLY A 56 13.35 22.45 9.49
C GLY A 56 12.76 21.33 10.34
N MET A 57 13.19 20.11 10.06
CA MET A 57 12.83 18.92 10.83
C MET A 57 14.08 18.07 10.95
N ASP A 58 14.49 17.81 12.18
CA ASP A 58 15.62 16.93 12.51
C ASP A 58 15.09 15.79 13.37
N THR A 59 15.17 14.56 12.87
CA THR A 59 14.59 13.37 13.50
C THR A 59 15.68 12.39 13.86
N HIS A 60 15.81 12.10 15.16
CA HIS A 60 16.75 11.11 15.69
C HIS A 60 15.99 9.84 16.09
N TYR A 61 16.45 8.69 15.60
CA TYR A 61 15.86 7.38 15.90
C TYR A 61 16.75 6.62 16.90
N GLY A 62 16.19 6.27 18.06
CA GLY A 62 16.86 5.50 19.11
C GLY A 62 16.25 4.12 19.33
N GLU A 63 16.97 3.23 20.03
CA GLU A 63 16.51 1.88 20.43
C GLU A 63 15.92 1.03 19.29
N ILE A 64 16.48 1.16 18.10
CA ILE A 64 16.01 0.44 16.91
C ILE A 64 16.24 -1.06 17.15
N SER A 65 15.15 -1.80 17.21
CA SER A 65 15.16 -3.26 17.34
C SER A 65 14.44 -3.90 16.17
N PHE A 66 14.95 -5.06 15.75
CA PHE A 66 14.37 -5.82 14.65
C PHE A 66 13.73 -7.08 15.20
N LYS A 67 12.46 -7.31 14.82
CA LYS A 67 11.71 -8.50 15.20
C LYS A 67 11.36 -9.28 13.95
N HIS A 68 11.77 -10.55 13.93
CA HIS A 68 11.30 -11.48 12.93
C HIS A 68 9.88 -11.90 13.28
N ILE A 69 8.96 -11.75 12.33
CA ILE A 69 7.57 -12.14 12.49
C ILE A 69 7.22 -13.16 11.41
N LEU A 70 6.49 -14.21 11.81
CA LEU A 70 5.88 -15.14 10.86
C LEU A 70 4.49 -14.63 10.50
N LEU A 71 4.23 -14.44 9.22
CA LEU A 71 2.92 -14.01 8.72
C LEU A 71 2.31 -15.11 7.86
N PRO A 72 1.09 -15.58 8.18
CA PRO A 72 0.40 -16.52 7.31
C PRO A 72 0.00 -15.80 6.02
N VAL A 73 0.43 -16.32 4.87
CA VAL A 73 0.03 -15.85 3.54
C VAL A 73 -0.21 -17.04 2.62
N TRP A 74 -1.18 -16.91 1.72
CA TRP A 74 -1.38 -17.86 0.62
C TRP A 74 -0.99 -17.23 -0.70
N LEU A 75 -0.09 -17.88 -1.43
CA LEU A 75 0.39 -17.47 -2.74
C LEU A 75 -0.25 -18.36 -3.80
N SER A 76 -0.84 -17.76 -4.83
CA SER A 76 -1.37 -18.50 -5.98
C SER A 76 -1.13 -17.75 -7.27
N ALA A 77 -1.07 -18.49 -8.37
CA ALA A 77 -0.86 -17.94 -9.69
C ALA A 77 -1.69 -18.68 -10.75
N PHE A 78 -2.21 -17.92 -11.71
CA PHE A 78 -2.93 -18.46 -12.87
C PHE A 78 -2.36 -17.88 -14.17
N ARG A 79 -2.53 -18.60 -15.28
CA ARG A 79 -2.09 -18.16 -16.60
C ARG A 79 -3.27 -17.61 -17.39
N PHE A 80 -3.10 -16.46 -17.99
CA PHE A 80 -4.06 -15.85 -18.91
C PHE A 80 -3.33 -15.18 -20.07
N ARG A 81 -3.66 -15.54 -21.31
CA ARG A 81 -3.03 -15.01 -22.54
C ARG A 81 -1.49 -15.00 -22.47
N ASP A 82 -0.91 -16.16 -22.14
CA ASP A 82 0.54 -16.38 -21.99
C ASP A 82 1.24 -15.51 -20.94
N ARG A 83 0.49 -14.84 -20.07
CA ARG A 83 1.02 -14.10 -18.91
C ARG A 83 0.58 -14.78 -17.61
N ILE A 84 1.50 -14.85 -16.66
CA ILE A 84 1.23 -15.39 -15.32
C ILE A 84 0.80 -14.23 -14.43
N TYR A 85 -0.36 -14.36 -13.81
CA TYR A 85 -0.89 -13.42 -12.84
C TYR A 85 -0.77 -14.06 -11.47
N ARG A 86 -0.11 -13.36 -10.55
CA ARG A 86 0.15 -13.80 -9.18
C ARG A 86 -0.64 -12.95 -8.20
N PHE A 87 -1.20 -13.62 -7.20
CA PHE A 87 -1.89 -12.97 -6.10
C PHE A 87 -1.52 -13.61 -4.78
N VAL A 88 -1.57 -12.79 -3.75
CA VAL A 88 -1.25 -13.10 -2.36
C VAL A 88 -2.48 -12.80 -1.53
N VAL A 89 -2.84 -13.73 -0.66
CA VAL A 89 -3.94 -13.58 0.29
C VAL A 89 -3.37 -13.49 1.69
N ASN A 90 -3.79 -12.47 2.43
CA ASN A 90 -3.46 -12.32 3.83
C ASN A 90 -4.16 -13.42 4.65
N GLY A 91 -3.35 -14.21 5.35
CA GLY A 91 -3.75 -15.30 6.24
C GLY A 91 -4.82 -14.95 7.26
N ARG A 92 -4.77 -13.70 7.73
CA ARG A 92 -5.52 -13.21 8.88
C ARG A 92 -6.74 -12.41 8.49
N THR A 93 -6.62 -11.53 7.49
CA THR A 93 -7.73 -10.64 7.09
C THR A 93 -8.51 -11.16 5.90
N GLY A 94 -7.96 -12.11 5.14
CA GLY A 94 -8.52 -12.54 3.86
C GLY A 94 -8.35 -11.50 2.73
N GLU A 95 -7.66 -10.39 2.99
CA GLU A 95 -7.37 -9.38 1.97
C GLU A 95 -6.53 -9.99 0.85
N VAL A 96 -6.93 -9.75 -0.40
CA VAL A 96 -6.26 -10.26 -1.60
C VAL A 96 -5.55 -9.11 -2.30
N GLN A 97 -4.25 -9.26 -2.47
CA GLN A 97 -3.40 -8.33 -3.20
C GLN A 97 -2.75 -9.06 -4.37
N GLY A 98 -2.79 -8.51 -5.57
CA GLY A 98 -2.23 -9.20 -6.72
C GLY A 98 -2.48 -8.53 -8.04
N GLU A 99 -1.87 -9.10 -9.06
CA GLU A 99 -2.06 -8.66 -10.43
C GLU A 99 -3.36 -9.23 -11.00
N ARG A 100 -4.04 -8.43 -11.82
CA ARG A 100 -5.26 -8.84 -12.53
C ARG A 100 -5.20 -8.47 -14.00
N PRO A 101 -5.77 -9.30 -14.89
CA PRO A 101 -5.90 -8.94 -16.30
C PRO A 101 -6.90 -7.80 -16.44
N TYR A 102 -6.44 -6.68 -17.00
CA TYR A 102 -7.32 -5.59 -17.38
C TYR A 102 -8.03 -5.91 -18.70
N SER A 103 -9.32 -5.55 -18.78
CA SER A 103 -10.08 -5.68 -20.02
C SER A 103 -9.94 -4.39 -20.84
N PRO A 104 -9.31 -4.43 -22.03
CA PRO A 104 -9.15 -3.24 -22.88
C PRO A 104 -10.49 -2.58 -23.22
N TRP A 105 -11.54 -3.40 -23.40
CA TRP A 105 -12.88 -2.91 -23.73
C TRP A 105 -13.53 -2.14 -22.57
N LYS A 106 -13.36 -2.61 -21.32
CA LYS A 106 -13.83 -1.87 -20.14
C LYS A 106 -13.13 -0.52 -20.00
N ILE A 107 -11.81 -0.49 -20.27
CA ILE A 107 -11.04 0.76 -20.23
C ILE A 107 -11.49 1.70 -21.36
N ALA A 108 -11.62 1.18 -22.59
CA ALA A 108 -12.06 1.97 -23.74
C ALA A 108 -13.42 2.63 -23.50
N PHE A 109 -14.39 1.88 -22.97
CA PHE A 109 -15.70 2.44 -22.61
C PHE A 109 -15.63 3.47 -21.48
N ALA A 110 -14.84 3.22 -20.44
CA ALA A 110 -14.66 4.19 -19.35
C ALA A 110 -14.08 5.52 -19.87
N VAL A 111 -13.08 5.44 -20.76
CA VAL A 111 -12.47 6.61 -21.40
C VAL A 111 -13.49 7.33 -22.28
N LEU A 112 -14.24 6.61 -23.12
CA LEU A 112 -15.22 7.19 -24.03
C LEU A 112 -16.37 7.89 -23.28
N LEU A 113 -16.91 7.27 -22.23
CA LEU A 113 -17.95 7.88 -21.39
C LEU A 113 -17.44 9.15 -20.70
N THR A 114 -16.20 9.12 -20.18
CA THR A 114 -15.58 10.28 -19.55
C THR A 114 -15.41 11.43 -20.55
N ALA A 115 -14.94 11.12 -21.78
CA ALA A 115 -14.78 12.11 -22.83
C ALA A 115 -16.12 12.74 -23.27
N LEU A 116 -17.17 11.94 -23.40
CA LEU A 116 -18.51 12.43 -23.74
C LEU A 116 -19.09 13.32 -22.63
N ALA A 117 -18.92 12.94 -21.36
CA ALA A 117 -19.39 13.74 -20.23
C ALA A 117 -18.71 15.12 -20.19
N ILE A 118 -17.39 15.16 -20.41
CA ILE A 118 -16.64 16.43 -20.46
C ILE A 118 -17.04 17.24 -21.68
N GLY A 119 -17.08 16.64 -22.87
CA GLY A 119 -17.44 17.33 -24.11
C GLY A 119 -18.86 17.90 -24.08
N GLY A 120 -19.83 17.12 -23.59
CA GLY A 120 -21.21 17.58 -23.40
C GLY A 120 -21.30 18.70 -22.36
N GLY A 121 -20.57 18.60 -21.25
CA GLY A 121 -20.52 19.65 -20.23
C GLY A 121 -19.94 20.97 -20.77
N VAL A 122 -18.85 20.91 -21.55
CA VAL A 122 -18.26 22.09 -22.19
C VAL A 122 -19.21 22.70 -23.21
N ALA A 123 -19.85 21.90 -24.06
CA ALA A 123 -20.80 22.37 -25.05
C ALA A 123 -22.02 23.05 -24.40
N LEU A 124 -22.53 22.49 -23.30
CA LEU A 124 -23.61 23.11 -22.53
C LEU A 124 -23.15 24.41 -21.88
N TRP A 125 -21.95 24.45 -21.29
CA TRP A 125 -21.41 25.68 -20.71
C TRP A 125 -21.30 26.80 -21.75
N GLN A 126 -20.81 26.49 -22.96
CA GLN A 126 -20.74 27.43 -24.08
C GLN A 126 -22.12 27.86 -24.62
N TYR A 127 -23.17 27.07 -24.39
CA TYR A 127 -24.53 27.41 -24.85
C TYR A 127 -25.24 28.36 -23.87
N TYR A 128 -24.95 28.26 -22.57
CA TYR A 128 -25.57 29.06 -21.50
C TYR A 128 -24.73 30.28 -21.06
N HIS A 129 -23.58 30.54 -21.68
CA HIS A 129 -22.75 31.74 -21.52
C HIS A 129 -22.45 32.35 -22.88
#